data_AF-A0AAU4YZ52-F1
#
_entry.id   AF-A0AAU4YZ52-F1
#
_cell.length_a   1.000
_cell.length_b   1.000
_cell.length_c   1.000
_cell.angle_alpha   90.00
_cell.angle_beta   90.00
_cell.angle_gamma   90.00
#
_symmetry.space_group_name_H-M   'P 1'
#
loop_
_entity.id
_entity.type
_entity.pdbx_description
1 polymer ?
#
loop_
_entity_poly.entity_id
_entity_poly.type
_entity_poly.pdbx_seq_one_letter_code
_entity_poly.pdbx_strand_id
1 'polypeptide(L)'
;MDELVAENATAAHLLLMATARLCWQRRLSGFTVREPADSLTGQVARHMGCTYQQRFPPSGGMMAAVLNRSSLVRKLEPELRRRAAVQQPDRVYDKAFDALRRGDLLPDDRALIRLLLGYWSTDDAYVHGMSIPERYRDLCTAWFPGGGTQSLPTPYAHRLDQY
;
A
#
# COMPACT_ATOMS: atom_id res chain seq x y z
N MET A 1 -7.54 10.07 -16.43
CA MET A 1 -7.47 10.76 -15.13
C MET A 1 -6.18 10.28 -14.52
N ASP A 2 -5.28 11.21 -14.25
CA ASP A 2 -3.91 10.85 -13.93
C ASP A 2 -3.73 10.64 -12.42
N GLU A 3 -4.53 11.31 -11.59
CA GLU A 3 -4.54 11.18 -10.14
C GLU A 3 -5.92 11.53 -9.54
N LEU A 4 -6.34 10.81 -8.49
CA LEU A 4 -7.53 11.10 -7.68
C LEU A 4 -7.13 11.08 -6.21
N VAL A 5 -7.20 12.23 -5.53
CA VAL A 5 -6.85 12.35 -4.11
C VAL A 5 -8.10 12.72 -3.33
N ALA A 6 -8.45 11.89 -2.34
CA ALA A 6 -9.60 12.10 -1.47
C ALA A 6 -9.18 12.00 -0.01
N GLU A 7 -9.42 13.06 0.76
CA GLU A 7 -9.05 13.12 2.17
C GLU A 7 -10.00 12.33 3.08
N ASN A 8 -11.24 12.10 2.63
CA ASN A 8 -12.26 11.39 3.37
C ASN A 8 -13.29 10.70 2.45
N ALA A 9 -14.15 9.88 3.03
CA ALA A 9 -15.14 9.09 2.28
C ALA A 9 -16.12 9.97 1.49
N THR A 10 -16.53 11.11 2.05
CA THR A 10 -17.42 12.06 1.38
C THR A 10 -16.75 12.69 0.17
N ALA A 11 -15.49 13.13 0.30
CA ALA A 11 -14.71 13.66 -0.80
C ALA A 11 -14.50 12.60 -1.89
N ALA A 12 -14.17 11.36 -1.53
CA ALA A 12 -14.03 10.26 -2.47
C ALA A 12 -15.33 10.01 -3.25
N HIS A 13 -16.48 10.00 -2.56
CA HIS A 13 -17.79 9.81 -3.16
C HIS A 13 -18.11 10.93 -4.18
N LEU A 14 -17.89 12.19 -3.79
CA LEU A 14 -18.14 13.35 -4.65
C LEU A 14 -17.24 13.34 -5.90
N LEU A 15 -15.95 13.00 -5.74
CA LEU A 15 -15.00 12.90 -6.84
C LEU A 15 -15.35 11.77 -7.82
N LEU A 16 -15.73 10.60 -7.31
CA LEU A 16 -16.18 9.47 -8.12
C LEU A 16 -17.47 9.83 -8.89
N MET A 17 -18.42 10.53 -8.25
CA MET A 17 -19.63 10.99 -8.91
C MET A 17 -19.37 12.03 -9.99
N ALA A 18 -18.50 13.01 -9.71
CA ALA A 18 -18.10 14.00 -10.71
C ALA A 18 -17.43 13.32 -11.92
N THR A 19 -16.58 12.33 -11.68
CA THR A 19 -15.91 11.55 -12.72
C THR A 19 -16.92 10.75 -13.55
N ALA A 20 -17.86 10.06 -12.90
CA ALA A 20 -18.92 9.32 -13.58
C ALA A 20 -19.78 10.24 -14.48
N ARG A 21 -20.15 11.43 -13.96
CA ARG A 21 -20.88 12.45 -14.73
C ARG A 21 -20.09 12.91 -15.95
N LEU A 22 -18.79 13.12 -15.82
CA LEU A 22 -17.92 13.52 -16.92
C LEU A 22 -17.77 12.40 -17.97
N CYS A 23 -17.65 11.14 -17.53
CA CYS A 23 -17.67 9.98 -18.43
C CYS A 23 -18.96 9.92 -19.25
N TRP A 24 -20.12 10.14 -18.59
CA TRP A 24 -21.41 10.20 -19.26
C TRP A 24 -21.47 11.32 -20.31
N GLN A 25 -21.06 12.54 -19.95
CA GLN A 25 -21.02 13.69 -20.86
C GLN A 25 -20.13 13.43 -22.08
N ARG A 26 -19.02 12.71 -21.89
CA ARG A 26 -18.08 12.34 -22.95
C ARG A 26 -18.44 11.04 -23.67
N ARG A 27 -19.59 10.43 -23.36
CA ARG A 27 -20.04 9.13 -23.93
C ARG A 27 -19.02 8.00 -23.75
N LEU A 28 -18.29 8.00 -22.64
CA LEU A 28 -17.40 6.90 -22.26
C LEU A 28 -18.19 5.81 -21.54
N SER A 29 -17.86 4.54 -21.79
CA SER A 29 -18.52 3.39 -21.15
C SER A 29 -18.18 3.22 -19.67
N GLY A 30 -17.09 3.84 -19.20
CA GLY A 30 -16.66 3.82 -17.82
C GLY A 30 -15.30 4.45 -17.61
N PHE A 31 -14.76 4.30 -16.40
CA PHE A 31 -13.40 4.67 -16.04
C PHE A 31 -12.82 3.62 -15.09
N THR A 32 -11.50 3.64 -14.94
CA THR A 32 -10.78 2.74 -14.04
C THR A 32 -9.92 3.58 -13.13
N VAL A 33 -9.98 3.31 -11.82
CA VAL A 33 -9.09 3.91 -10.82
C VAL A 33 -8.14 2.81 -10.35
N ARG A 34 -6.84 3.10 -10.35
CA ARG A 34 -5.82 2.17 -9.86
C ARG A 34 -5.49 2.55 -8.43
N GLU A 35 -5.82 1.68 -7.50
CA GLU A 35 -5.68 1.93 -6.06
C GLU A 35 -5.22 0.65 -5.35
N PRO A 36 -4.59 0.76 -4.18
CA PRO A 36 -4.46 -0.35 -3.24
C PRO A 36 -5.82 -0.98 -2.89
N ALA A 37 -5.83 -2.28 -2.59
CA ALA A 37 -7.05 -3.04 -2.29
C ALA A 37 -7.82 -2.50 -1.05
N ASP A 38 -7.09 -1.92 -0.10
CA ASP A 38 -7.61 -1.35 1.14
C ASP A 38 -7.82 0.17 1.08
N SER A 39 -7.66 0.79 -0.10
CA SER A 39 -7.83 2.23 -0.31
C SER A 39 -9.22 2.73 0.07
N LEU A 40 -9.28 3.94 0.63
CA LEU A 40 -10.54 4.61 0.95
C LEU A 40 -11.40 4.79 -0.31
N THR A 41 -10.81 5.28 -1.40
CA THR A 41 -11.50 5.46 -2.69
C THR A 41 -12.05 4.14 -3.21
N GLY A 42 -11.27 3.05 -3.15
CA GLY A 42 -11.71 1.73 -3.58
C GLY A 42 -12.82 1.13 -2.71
N GLN A 43 -12.82 1.40 -1.40
CA GLN A 43 -13.92 1.03 -0.51
C GLN A 43 -15.22 1.76 -0.87
N VAL A 44 -15.15 3.08 -1.05
CA VAL A 44 -16.31 3.89 -1.46
C VAL A 44 -16.84 3.46 -2.83
N ALA A 45 -15.95 3.23 -3.81
CA ALA A 45 -16.33 2.77 -5.14
C ALA A 45 -17.07 1.42 -5.09
N ARG A 46 -16.63 0.47 -4.24
CA ARG A 46 -17.32 -0.81 -4.05
C ARG A 46 -18.72 -0.63 -3.46
N HIS A 47 -18.89 0.27 -2.49
CA HIS A 47 -20.21 0.59 -1.95
C HIS A 47 -21.13 1.26 -2.98
N MET A 48 -20.57 1.94 -3.97
CA MET A 48 -21.31 2.50 -5.12
C MET A 48 -21.62 1.45 -6.21
N GLY A 49 -21.25 0.18 -6.03
CA GLY A 49 -21.48 -0.89 -6.98
C GLY A 49 -20.40 -1.04 -8.07
N CYS A 50 -19.25 -0.38 -7.94
CA CYS A 50 -18.14 -0.56 -8.89
C CYS A 50 -17.48 -1.95 -8.73
N THR A 51 -17.00 -2.50 -9.85
CA THR A 51 -16.29 -3.79 -9.88
C THR A 51 -14.82 -3.64 -9.48
N TYR A 52 -14.35 -4.53 -8.61
CA TYR A 52 -12.93 -4.67 -8.29
C TYR A 52 -12.24 -5.64 -9.27
N GLN A 53 -11.08 -5.25 -9.79
CA GLN A 53 -10.22 -6.12 -10.58
C GLN A 53 -8.78 -5.99 -10.11
N GLN A 54 -8.16 -7.12 -9.75
CA GLN A 54 -6.74 -7.19 -9.44
C GLN A 54 -5.96 -7.61 -10.68
N ARG A 55 -4.88 -6.90 -10.99
CA ARG A 55 -3.99 -7.23 -12.10
C ARG A 55 -2.53 -7.14 -11.64
N PHE A 56 -1.75 -8.14 -12.02
CA PHE A 56 -0.29 -8.15 -11.82
C PHE A 56 0.37 -7.91 -13.18
N PRO A 57 0.94 -6.73 -13.42
CA PRO A 57 1.60 -6.46 -14.70
C PRO A 57 2.82 -7.39 -14.87
N PRO A 58 3.01 -7.97 -16.06
CA PRO A 58 4.12 -8.91 -16.34
C PRO A 58 5.51 -8.26 -16.32
N SER A 59 5.60 -6.94 -16.13
CA SER A 59 6.86 -6.18 -16.05
C SER A 59 7.66 -6.43 -14.76
N GLY A 60 7.34 -7.48 -13.99
CA GLY A 60 8.14 -7.91 -12.84
C GLY A 60 8.08 -7.01 -11.60
N GLY A 61 7.06 -6.15 -11.50
CA GLY A 61 7.02 -5.10 -10.47
C GLY A 61 8.02 -3.99 -10.79
N MET A 62 7.61 -2.73 -10.59
CA MET A 62 8.52 -1.61 -10.80
C MET A 62 9.74 -1.75 -9.89
N MET A 63 10.95 -1.55 -10.43
CA MET A 63 12.16 -1.41 -9.63
C MET A 63 11.98 -0.20 -8.70
N ALA A 64 11.74 -0.46 -7.42
CA ALA A 64 11.70 0.56 -6.39
C ALA A 64 12.94 0.42 -5.51
N ALA A 65 13.47 1.56 -5.08
CA ALA A 65 14.56 1.65 -4.12
C ALA A 65 14.22 2.72 -3.10
N VAL A 66 14.50 2.44 -1.83
CA VAL A 66 14.35 3.43 -0.76
C VAL A 66 15.62 4.29 -0.73
N LEU A 67 15.58 5.44 -1.39
CA LEU A 67 16.72 6.39 -1.38
C LEU A 67 16.81 7.16 -0.05
N ASN A 68 15.67 7.44 0.57
CA ASN A 68 15.59 8.11 1.87
C ASN A 68 14.41 7.55 2.67
N ARG A 69 14.68 6.57 3.53
CA ARG A 69 13.68 5.91 4.37
C ARG A 69 12.92 6.89 5.24
N SER A 70 13.63 7.80 5.91
CA SER A 70 12.97 8.73 6.84
C SER A 70 12.00 9.66 6.12
N SER A 71 12.35 10.14 4.93
CA SER A 71 11.47 10.99 4.14
C SER A 71 10.30 10.20 3.55
N LEU A 72 10.52 8.96 3.11
CA LEU A 72 9.46 8.08 2.60
C LEU A 72 8.44 7.78 3.70
N VAL A 73 8.89 7.32 4.86
CA VAL A 73 8.01 6.96 5.99
C VAL A 73 7.22 8.17 6.49
N ARG A 74 7.82 9.37 6.52
CA ARG A 74 7.09 10.62 6.83
C ARG A 74 5.98 10.92 5.81
N LYS A 75 6.24 10.75 4.52
CA LYS A 75 5.21 10.96 3.49
C LYS A 75 4.06 9.96 3.61
N LEU A 76 4.37 8.74 4.08
CA LEU A 76 3.39 7.68 4.29
C LEU A 76 2.65 7.79 5.63
N GLU A 77 3.04 8.70 6.54
CA GLU A 77 2.45 8.82 7.87
C GLU A 77 0.92 8.90 7.85
N PRO A 78 0.27 9.73 7.00
CA PRO A 78 -1.19 9.83 7.01
C PRO A 78 -1.87 8.50 6.71
N GLU A 79 -1.31 7.73 5.78
CA GLU A 79 -1.85 6.43 5.37
C GLU A 79 -1.59 5.35 6.42
N LEU A 80 -0.39 5.32 6.99
CA LEU A 80 -0.07 4.41 8.09
C LEU A 80 -0.91 4.71 9.34
N ARG A 81 -1.19 5.99 9.61
CA ARG A 81 -2.07 6.41 10.72
C ARG A 81 -3.52 5.99 10.46
N ARG A 82 -4.02 6.17 9.23
CA ARG A 82 -5.35 5.69 8.81
C ARG A 82 -5.51 4.19 9.04
N ARG A 83 -4.51 3.40 8.65
CA ARG A 83 -4.49 1.94 8.83
C ARG A 83 -4.43 1.53 10.31
N ALA A 84 -3.66 2.26 11.11
CA ALA A 84 -3.49 2.00 12.55
C ALA A 84 -4.69 2.40 13.41
N ALA A 85 -5.51 3.36 12.95
CA ALA A 85 -6.66 3.91 13.69
C ALA A 85 -7.70 2.84 14.10
N VAL A 86 -7.59 1.63 13.55
CA VAL A 86 -8.44 0.49 13.89
C VAL A 86 -7.99 -0.25 15.16
N GLN A 87 -6.74 -0.09 15.64
CA GLN A 87 -6.18 -1.11 16.55
C GLN A 87 -5.41 -0.65 17.80
N GLN A 88 -4.78 0.53 17.90
CA GLN A 88 -3.86 0.80 19.03
C GLN A 88 -3.78 2.26 19.54
N PRO A 89 -3.40 2.47 20.82
CA PRO A 89 -3.21 3.81 21.40
C PRO A 89 -2.00 4.56 20.83
N ASP A 90 -2.12 5.88 20.71
CA ASP A 90 -1.16 6.79 20.03
C ASP A 90 0.32 6.58 20.43
N ARG A 91 0.59 6.29 21.71
CA ARG A 91 1.97 6.10 22.20
C ARG A 91 2.68 4.89 21.61
N VAL A 92 1.95 3.83 21.26
CA VAL A 92 2.56 2.63 20.64
C VAL A 92 2.80 2.90 19.15
N TYR A 93 1.87 3.60 18.50
CA TYR A 93 2.02 4.07 17.14
C TYR A 93 3.30 4.91 16.98
N ASP A 94 3.47 5.96 17.79
CA ASP A 94 4.60 6.90 17.62
C ASP A 94 5.95 6.18 17.77
N LYS A 95 6.07 5.28 18.75
CA LYS A 95 7.30 4.49 18.96
C LYS A 95 7.59 3.53 17.81
N ALA A 96 6.57 2.83 17.31
CA ALA A 96 6.72 1.92 16.18
C ALA A 96 7.02 2.68 14.89
N PHE A 97 6.39 3.83 14.69
CA PHE A 97 6.58 4.69 13.52
C PHE A 97 8.01 5.23 13.48
N ASP A 98 8.52 5.68 14.62
CA ASP A 98 9.92 6.10 14.73
C ASP A 98 10.91 4.95 14.53
N ALA A 99 10.60 3.75 15.03
CA ALA A 99 11.40 2.56 14.79
C ALA A 99 11.41 2.17 13.31
N LEU A 100 10.26 2.25 12.62
CA LEU A 100 10.14 2.04 11.19
C LEU A 100 10.96 3.07 10.40
N ARG A 101 10.85 4.34 10.79
CA ARG A 101 11.56 5.47 10.16
C ARG A 101 13.07 5.33 10.24
N ARG A 102 13.60 4.81 11.36
CA ARG A 102 15.03 4.54 11.55
C ARG A 102 15.50 3.21 10.95
N GLY A 103 14.58 2.27 10.72
CA GLY A 103 14.92 0.92 10.27
C GLY A 103 15.08 -0.11 11.39
N ASP A 104 14.83 0.28 12.64
CA ASP A 104 14.92 -0.63 13.79
C ASP A 104 13.81 -1.69 13.74
N LEU A 105 12.67 -1.36 13.13
CA LEU A 105 11.52 -2.26 13.01
C LEU A 105 11.61 -3.16 11.79
N LEU A 106 12.04 -2.60 10.66
CA LEU A 106 12.19 -3.27 9.36
C LEU A 106 13.55 -2.87 8.77
N PRO A 107 14.63 -3.62 9.05
CA PRO A 107 15.98 -3.21 8.68
C PRO A 107 16.26 -3.32 7.18
N ASP A 108 15.64 -4.29 6.50
CA ASP A 108 15.80 -4.49 5.05
C ASP A 108 14.82 -3.62 4.25
N ASP A 109 15.35 -2.66 3.49
CA ASP A 109 14.56 -1.81 2.60
C ASP A 109 13.92 -2.57 1.45
N ARG A 110 14.49 -3.70 1.01
CA ARG A 110 13.87 -4.53 -0.03
C ARG A 110 12.59 -5.17 0.49
N ALA A 111 12.62 -5.70 1.71
CA ALA A 111 11.43 -6.20 2.37
C ALA A 111 10.41 -5.09 2.67
N LEU A 112 10.86 -3.91 3.11
CA LEU A 112 9.98 -2.74 3.29
C LEU A 112 9.24 -2.37 2.00
N ILE A 113 9.94 -2.34 0.86
CA ILE A 113 9.32 -2.08 -0.44
C ILE A 113 8.26 -3.13 -0.76
N ARG A 114 8.56 -4.41 -0.54
CA ARG A 114 7.59 -5.50 -0.82
C ARG A 114 6.33 -5.37 0.03
N LEU A 115 6.48 -4.99 1.30
CA LEU A 115 5.35 -4.70 2.20
C LEU A 115 4.56 -3.46 1.75
N LEU A 116 5.24 -2.38 1.40
CA LEU A 116 4.61 -1.12 0.95
C LEU A 116 3.84 -1.26 -0.36
N LEU A 117 4.37 -2.06 -1.30
CA LEU A 117 3.72 -2.35 -2.57
C LEU A 117 2.63 -3.43 -2.45
N GLY A 118 2.43 -4.00 -1.25
CA GLY A 118 1.45 -5.05 -1.01
C GLY A 118 1.83 -6.40 -1.61
N TYR A 119 3.10 -6.58 -2.02
CA TYR A 119 3.59 -7.87 -2.49
C TYR A 119 3.69 -8.89 -1.37
N TRP A 120 4.05 -8.42 -0.19
CA TRP A 120 4.11 -9.19 1.05
C TRP A 120 3.09 -8.67 2.04
N SER A 121 2.52 -9.60 2.80
CA SER A 121 1.97 -9.37 4.13
C SER A 121 3.08 -9.46 5.19
N THR A 122 2.77 -9.10 6.44
CA THR A 122 3.66 -9.38 7.57
C THR A 122 3.97 -10.87 7.74
N ASP A 123 3.02 -11.74 7.41
CA ASP A 123 3.20 -13.19 7.50
C ASP A 123 4.19 -13.71 6.46
N ASP A 124 4.12 -13.20 5.23
CA ASP A 124 5.12 -13.50 4.19
C ASP A 124 6.52 -13.07 4.63
N ALA A 125 6.61 -11.91 5.28
CA ALA A 125 7.89 -11.40 5.77
C ALA A 125 8.49 -12.32 6.86
N TYR A 126 7.66 -12.90 7.75
CA TYR A 126 8.13 -13.89 8.74
C TYR A 126 8.70 -15.15 8.07
N VAL A 127 8.05 -15.65 7.01
CA VAL A 127 8.56 -16.80 6.23
C VAL A 127 9.94 -16.51 5.64
N HIS A 128 10.20 -15.24 5.30
CA HIS A 128 11.49 -14.77 4.81
C HIS A 128 12.48 -14.36 5.91
N GLY A 129 12.25 -14.76 7.17
CA GLY A 129 13.18 -14.59 8.28
C GLY A 129 13.16 -13.21 8.95
N MET A 130 12.19 -12.36 8.59
CA MET A 130 11.97 -11.12 9.33
C MET A 130 11.44 -11.42 10.73
N SER A 131 11.81 -10.60 11.72
CA SER A 131 11.28 -10.71 13.08
C SER A 131 10.77 -9.34 13.52
N ILE A 132 9.48 -9.28 13.85
CA ILE A 132 8.81 -8.08 14.37
C ILE A 132 8.52 -8.33 15.86
N PRO A 133 8.92 -7.41 16.76
CA PRO A 133 8.60 -7.51 18.18
C PRO A 133 7.11 -7.72 18.42
N GLU A 134 6.76 -8.64 19.32
CA GLU A 134 5.37 -9.06 19.56
C GLU A 134 4.40 -7.89 19.80
N ARG A 135 4.84 -6.91 20.59
CA ARG A 135 4.09 -5.68 20.87
C ARG A 135 3.71 -4.82 19.65
N TYR A 136 4.35 -5.04 18.50
CA TYR A 136 4.11 -4.29 17.27
C TYR A 136 3.45 -5.13 16.18
N ARG A 137 3.17 -6.42 16.41
CA ARG A 137 2.67 -7.32 15.38
C ARG A 137 1.36 -6.84 14.77
N ASP A 138 0.35 -6.61 15.58
CA ASP A 138 -0.97 -6.18 15.11
C ASP A 138 -0.89 -4.86 14.34
N LEU A 139 -0.09 -3.92 14.84
CA LEU A 139 0.15 -2.64 14.19
C LEU A 139 0.84 -2.81 12.83
N CYS A 140 1.86 -3.66 12.72
CA CYS A 140 2.52 -3.96 11.46
C CYS A 140 1.57 -4.67 10.48
N THR A 141 0.74 -5.60 10.96
CA THR A 141 -0.27 -6.28 10.14
C THR A 141 -1.28 -5.26 9.59
N ALA A 142 -1.69 -4.30 10.41
CA ALA A 142 -2.56 -3.20 9.98
C ALA A 142 -1.88 -2.30 8.94
N TRP A 143 -0.60 -1.95 9.13
CA TRP A 143 0.16 -1.13 8.19
C TRP A 143 0.40 -1.82 6.84
N PHE A 144 0.62 -3.13 6.87
CA PHE A 144 0.98 -3.93 5.70
C PHE A 144 0.00 -5.12 5.56
N PRO A 145 -1.27 -4.85 5.23
CA PRO A 145 -2.31 -5.88 5.17
C PRO A 145 -2.08 -6.92 4.07
N GLY A 146 -1.13 -6.67 3.17
CA GLY A 146 -0.88 -7.50 2.00
C GLY A 146 -2.05 -7.50 1.02
N GLY A 147 -2.00 -8.41 0.04
CA GLY A 147 -3.03 -8.49 -0.97
C GLY A 147 -2.68 -9.39 -2.15
N GLY A 148 -2.42 -10.68 -1.90
CA GLY A 148 -2.69 -11.74 -2.86
C GLY A 148 -1.80 -11.87 -4.10
N THR A 149 -0.58 -11.31 -4.12
CA THR A 149 0.40 -11.73 -5.13
C THR A 149 0.82 -13.15 -4.85
N GLN A 150 0.65 -14.07 -5.81
CA GLN A 150 1.49 -15.27 -5.84
C GLN A 150 2.95 -14.80 -5.76
N SER A 151 3.75 -15.45 -4.90
CA SER A 151 5.18 -15.22 -4.80
C SER A 151 5.76 -14.98 -6.19
N LEU A 152 6.41 -13.84 -6.42
CA LEU A 152 7.08 -13.58 -7.68
C LEU A 152 7.94 -14.82 -7.98
N PRO A 153 7.73 -15.53 -9.11
CA PRO A 153 8.34 -16.84 -9.34
C PRO A 153 9.87 -16.77 -9.42
N THR A 154 10.45 -15.58 -9.35
CA THR A 154 11.88 -15.38 -9.22
C THR A 154 12.13 -13.95 -8.72
N PRO A 155 13.01 -13.71 -7.73
CA PRO A 155 13.61 -12.39 -7.62
C PRO A 155 14.27 -12.08 -8.96
N TYR A 156 13.99 -10.90 -9.51
CA TYR A 156 14.63 -10.43 -10.72
C TYR A 156 16.15 -10.43 -10.51
N ALA A 157 16.85 -11.40 -11.10
CA ALA A 157 18.29 -11.43 -11.17
C ALA A 157 18.68 -10.63 -12.42
N HIS A 158 19.22 -9.43 -12.23
CA HIS A 158 19.78 -8.71 -13.37
C HIS A 158 21.00 -9.52 -13.84
N ARG A 159 21.14 -9.78 -15.15
CA ARG A 159 22.39 -10.30 -15.74
C ARG A 159 23.61 -9.39 -15.50
N LEU A 160 23.42 -8.22 -14.86
CA LEU A 160 24.49 -7.30 -14.48
C LEU A 160 25.00 -7.53 -13.05
N ASP A 161 24.30 -8.32 -12.21
CA ASP A 161 24.79 -8.68 -10.87
C ASP A 161 25.84 -9.83 -10.92
N GLN A 162 26.29 -10.22 -12.13
CA GLN A 162 27.29 -11.27 -12.38
C GLN A 162 28.64 -10.72 -12.86
N TYR A 163 28.85 -9.40 -12.81
CA TYR A 163 30.12 -8.76 -13.17
C TYR A 163 30.61 -7.83 -12.08
#